data_AF-A0A967VV15-F1
#
_entry.id   AF-A0A967VV15-F1
#
_cell.length_a   1.000
_cell.length_b   1.000
_cell.length_c   1.000
_cell.angle_alpha   90.00
_cell.angle_beta   90.00
_cell.angle_gamma   90.00
#
_symmetry.space_group_name_H-M   'P 1'
#
loop_
_entity.id
_entity.type
_entity.pdbx_description
1 polymer ?
#
loop_
_entity_poly.entity_id
_entity_poly.type
_entity_poly.pdbx_seq_one_letter_code
_entity_poly.pdbx_strand_id
1 'polypeptide(L)'
;GRLRAARDAYVERLNGIHRRNLEVAEVAHIPGWARFVDERTVAVDGARYTAENVLIATGGRPRLPDISGAELGITSDGFFELSEQPRRVAVVGAGYIAVELAGVLNALGTEVTMVLRREHLLGRFDSLVRETLMEEMSAAGVDFLTGTHLAGVERGDRGLELVSEDGSRTGPFDSVLWAIGRDANTGGLDLAAAGVETAADGTVPVDELQRTGAPGVHAVGDVTGRAPLTPVAIAAGRKLADRLFGGQPEARMDYDDIPSVVFSHP
;
A
#
# COMPACT_ATOMS: atom_id res chain seq x y z
N GLY A 1 -4.18 23.60 -2.71
CA GLY A 1 -5.53 24.19 -2.57
C GLY A 1 -6.14 23.95 -1.18
N ARG A 2 -7.33 24.51 -0.91
CA ARG A 2 -8.01 24.43 0.42
C ARG A 2 -8.26 22.99 0.92
N LEU A 3 -8.66 22.09 0.03
CA LEU A 3 -8.92 20.67 0.37
C LEU A 3 -7.67 19.98 0.93
N ARG A 4 -6.53 20.13 0.23
CA ARG A 4 -5.24 19.58 0.66
C ARG A 4 -4.84 20.09 2.04
N ALA A 5 -4.91 21.40 2.26
CA ALA A 5 -4.55 22.00 3.55
C ALA A 5 -5.44 21.49 4.70
N ALA A 6 -6.76 21.35 4.48
CA ALA A 6 -7.67 20.81 5.47
C ALA A 6 -7.39 19.33 5.79
N ARG A 7 -7.11 18.51 4.76
CA ARG A 7 -6.69 17.12 4.90
C ARG A 7 -5.39 17.03 5.71
N ASP A 8 -4.37 17.80 5.34
CA ASP A 8 -3.04 17.76 5.96
C ASP A 8 -3.11 18.18 7.43
N ALA A 9 -3.87 19.23 7.76
CA ALA A 9 -4.12 19.64 9.15
C ALA A 9 -4.86 18.57 9.96
N TYR A 10 -5.80 17.84 9.35
CA TYR A 10 -6.49 16.73 10.00
C TYR A 10 -5.53 15.56 10.30
N VAL A 11 -4.67 15.20 9.34
CA VAL A 11 -3.64 14.16 9.53
C VAL A 11 -2.62 14.57 10.59
N GLU A 12 -2.16 15.82 10.59
CA GLU A 12 -1.23 16.34 11.60
C GLU A 12 -1.82 16.24 13.01
N ARG A 13 -3.11 16.55 13.15
CA ARG A 13 -3.82 16.38 14.43
C ARG A 13 -3.85 14.92 14.88
N LEU A 14 -4.10 13.97 13.98
CA LEU A 14 -4.08 12.54 14.30
C LEU A 14 -2.67 12.08 14.72
N ASN A 15 -1.62 12.53 14.02
CA ASN A 15 -0.23 12.25 14.40
C ASN A 15 0.06 12.74 15.83
N GLY A 16 -0.43 13.94 16.18
CA GLY A 16 -0.33 14.46 17.54
C GLY A 16 -1.06 13.62 18.59
N ILE A 17 -2.22 13.05 18.26
CA ILE A 17 -2.97 12.13 19.15
C ILE A 17 -2.15 10.86 19.40
N HIS A 18 -1.63 10.23 18.33
CA HIS A 18 -0.84 9.01 18.48
C HIS A 18 0.43 9.23 19.29
N ARG A 19 1.15 10.34 19.05
CA ARG A 19 2.34 10.68 19.84
C ARG A 19 2.02 10.80 21.33
N ARG A 20 0.96 11.54 21.69
CA ARG A 20 0.51 11.66 23.09
C ARG A 20 0.12 10.32 23.70
N ASN A 21 -0.54 9.45 22.95
CA ASN A 21 -0.92 8.13 23.45
C ASN A 21 0.31 7.27 23.77
N LEU A 22 1.37 7.34 22.94
CA LEU A 22 2.64 6.65 23.21
C LEU A 22 3.33 7.22 24.44
N GLU A 23 3.34 8.55 24.61
CA GLU A 23 3.89 9.22 25.79
C GLU A 23 3.16 8.80 27.08
N VAL A 24 1.82 8.82 27.08
CA VAL A 24 1.00 8.39 28.23
C VAL A 24 1.20 6.92 28.57
N ALA A 25 1.44 6.08 27.57
CA ALA A 25 1.72 4.66 27.73
C ALA A 25 3.20 4.37 28.03
N GLU A 26 4.02 5.41 28.23
CA GLU A 26 5.46 5.31 28.52
C GLU A 26 6.25 4.51 27.47
N VAL A 27 5.79 4.53 26.21
CA VAL A 27 6.48 3.86 25.11
C VAL A 27 7.66 4.70 24.66
N ALA A 28 8.87 4.15 24.77
CA ALA A 28 10.07 4.76 24.22
C ALA A 28 9.99 4.79 22.67
N HIS A 29 9.89 6.00 22.10
CA HIS A 29 9.91 6.21 20.66
C HIS A 29 11.30 6.67 20.21
N ILE A 30 11.91 5.90 19.32
CA ILE A 30 13.26 6.14 18.79
C ILE A 30 13.12 6.40 17.29
N PRO A 31 13.14 7.67 16.84
CA PRO A 31 13.07 7.99 15.42
C PRO A 31 14.34 7.51 14.71
N GLY A 32 14.17 6.73 13.65
CA GLY A 32 15.28 6.29 12.80
C GLY A 32 14.97 4.98 12.08
N TRP A 33 15.88 4.56 11.22
CA TRP A 33 15.75 3.29 10.50
C TRP A 33 16.40 2.16 11.30
N ALA A 34 15.59 1.22 11.77
CA ALA A 34 16.07 0.04 12.46
C ALA A 34 16.53 -1.04 11.48
N ARG A 35 17.67 -1.67 11.77
CA ARG A 35 18.13 -2.90 11.11
C ARG A 35 18.58 -3.91 12.14
N PHE A 36 18.37 -5.20 11.90
CA PHE A 36 18.92 -6.25 12.75
C PHE A 36 20.45 -6.23 12.69
N VAL A 37 21.07 -6.62 13.79
CA VAL A 37 22.52 -6.86 13.87
C VAL A 37 22.85 -8.26 14.39
N ASP A 38 21.87 -8.93 14.99
CA ASP A 38 21.86 -10.32 15.43
C ASP A 38 20.41 -10.79 15.66
N GLU A 39 20.21 -11.94 16.32
CA GLU A 39 18.93 -12.62 16.48
C GLU A 39 17.82 -11.74 17.07
N ARG A 40 18.15 -10.83 18.00
CA ARG A 40 17.15 -9.98 18.69
C ARG A 40 17.62 -8.56 18.99
N THR A 41 18.74 -8.15 18.40
CA THR A 41 19.26 -6.79 18.55
C THR A 41 19.07 -6.03 17.25
N VAL A 42 18.58 -4.81 17.36
CA VAL A 42 18.49 -3.86 16.26
C VAL A 42 19.41 -2.67 16.50
N ALA A 43 19.94 -2.09 15.43
CA ALA A 43 20.66 -0.84 15.45
C ALA A 43 19.83 0.28 14.82
N VAL A 44 19.80 1.43 15.49
CA VAL A 44 19.21 2.69 14.98
C VAL A 44 20.28 3.78 15.17
N ASP A 45 20.72 4.39 14.07
CA ASP A 45 21.78 5.43 14.07
C ASP A 45 23.04 5.05 14.87
N GLY A 46 23.40 3.76 14.85
CA GLY A 46 24.58 3.21 15.53
C GLY A 46 24.34 2.77 16.99
N ALA A 47 23.26 3.22 17.63
CA ALA A 47 22.85 2.73 18.95
C ALA A 47 22.17 1.36 18.83
N ARG A 48 22.44 0.45 19.77
CA ARG A 48 21.92 -0.92 19.78
C ARG A 48 20.83 -1.11 20.84
N TYR A 49 19.78 -1.81 20.47
CA TYR A 49 18.63 -2.11 21.32
C TYR A 49 18.30 -3.59 21.21
N THR A 50 18.11 -4.27 22.34
CA THR A 50 17.81 -5.71 22.40
C THR A 50 16.55 -5.95 23.22
N ALA A 51 15.81 -7.01 22.88
CA ALA A 51 14.59 -7.39 23.57
C ALA A 51 14.35 -8.90 23.49
N GLU A 52 13.56 -9.46 24.40
CA GLU A 52 13.12 -10.85 24.30
C GLU A 52 12.18 -11.09 23.11
N ASN A 53 11.40 -10.06 22.74
CA ASN A 53 10.45 -10.10 21.64
C ASN A 53 10.70 -8.90 20.70
N VAL A 54 10.84 -9.17 19.41
CA VAL A 54 10.96 -8.15 18.36
C VAL A 54 9.79 -8.30 17.38
N LEU A 55 9.09 -7.20 17.09
CA LEU A 55 7.97 -7.18 16.16
C LEU A 55 8.35 -6.41 14.89
N ILE A 56 8.29 -7.07 13.74
CA ILE A 56 8.41 -6.47 12.41
C ILE A 56 7.02 -6.01 11.96
N ALA A 57 6.80 -4.69 11.94
CA ALA A 57 5.55 -4.06 11.52
C ALA A 57 5.79 -2.95 10.47
N THR A 58 6.69 -3.20 9.52
CA THR A 58 7.23 -2.19 8.58
C THR A 58 6.32 -1.88 7.39
N GLY A 59 5.17 -2.55 7.28
CA GLY A 59 4.18 -2.30 6.24
C GLY A 59 4.68 -2.64 4.84
N GLY A 60 4.21 -1.87 3.85
CA GLY A 60 4.61 -1.99 2.45
C GLY A 60 4.72 -0.64 1.76
N ARG A 61 5.13 -0.64 0.49
CA ARG A 61 5.27 0.54 -0.37
C ARG A 61 4.63 0.32 -1.74
N PRO A 62 4.21 1.37 -2.46
CA PRO A 62 3.71 1.22 -3.83
C PRO A 62 4.75 0.58 -4.75
N ARG A 63 4.30 -0.29 -5.65
CA ARG A 63 5.14 -0.89 -6.69
C ARG A 63 5.22 0.03 -7.90
N LEU A 64 6.42 0.22 -8.43
CA LEU A 64 6.65 0.82 -9.75
C LEU A 64 6.81 -0.29 -10.81
N PRO A 65 6.31 -0.09 -12.04
CA PRO A 65 6.56 -1.03 -13.12
C PRO A 65 8.02 -0.98 -13.58
N ASP A 66 8.56 -2.13 -14.01
CA ASP A 66 9.87 -2.22 -14.65
C ASP A 66 9.73 -1.99 -16.16
N ILE A 67 9.50 -0.72 -16.53
CA ILE A 67 9.32 -0.26 -17.91
C ILE A 67 10.05 1.07 -18.10
N SER A 68 10.37 1.42 -19.35
CA SER A 68 11.02 2.70 -19.66
C SER A 68 10.13 3.88 -19.24
N GLY A 69 10.69 4.88 -18.57
CA GLY A 69 9.97 6.08 -18.16
C GLY A 69 8.99 5.90 -17.00
N ALA A 70 9.06 4.80 -16.25
CA ALA A 70 8.23 4.58 -15.06
C ALA A 70 8.32 5.74 -14.04
N GLU A 71 9.49 6.36 -13.93
CA GLU A 71 9.77 7.52 -13.08
C GLU A 71 9.03 8.82 -13.49
N LEU A 72 8.45 8.85 -14.70
CA LEU A 72 7.61 9.96 -15.14
C LEU A 72 6.21 9.92 -14.51
N GLY A 73 5.79 8.75 -14.02
CA GLY A 73 4.54 8.57 -13.29
C GLY A 73 4.70 8.78 -11.79
N ILE A 74 3.57 8.84 -11.09
CA ILE A 74 3.46 8.96 -9.64
C ILE A 74 2.81 7.71 -9.05
N THR A 75 2.94 7.52 -7.73
CA THR A 75 2.24 6.45 -7.00
C THR A 75 1.06 7.03 -6.22
N SER A 76 0.37 6.19 -5.42
CA SER A 76 -0.62 6.67 -4.45
C SER A 76 -0.05 7.73 -3.50
N ASP A 77 1.24 7.64 -3.16
CA ASP A 77 1.89 8.62 -2.28
C ASP A 77 1.98 9.97 -2.99
N GLY A 78 2.45 9.96 -4.24
CA GLY A 78 2.51 11.16 -5.10
C GLY A 78 1.14 11.78 -5.38
N PHE A 79 0.07 10.98 -5.48
CA PHE A 79 -1.30 11.49 -5.59
C PHE A 79 -1.67 12.41 -4.42
N PHE A 80 -1.35 12.01 -3.19
CA PHE A 80 -1.62 12.85 -2.02
C PHE A 80 -0.69 14.07 -1.96
N GLU A 81 0.46 14.05 -2.64
CA GLU A 81 1.40 15.18 -2.71
C GLU A 81 1.09 16.20 -3.81
N LEU A 82 0.16 15.91 -4.73
CA LEU A 82 -0.25 16.83 -5.80
C LEU A 82 -0.59 18.22 -5.24
N SER A 83 0.07 19.25 -5.79
CA SER A 83 -0.20 20.66 -5.47
C SER A 83 -1.41 21.19 -6.22
N GLU A 84 -1.62 20.67 -7.42
CA GLU A 84 -2.66 21.05 -8.38
C GLU A 84 -3.35 19.80 -8.94
N GLN A 85 -4.63 19.94 -9.28
CA GLN A 85 -5.41 18.86 -9.87
C GLN A 85 -5.04 18.72 -11.36
N PRO A 86 -4.57 17.55 -11.82
CA PRO A 86 -4.33 17.30 -13.23
C PRO A 86 -5.65 17.30 -14.02
N ARG A 87 -5.64 17.78 -15.27
CA ARG A 87 -6.85 17.78 -16.11
C ARG A 87 -7.09 16.41 -16.74
N ARG A 88 -6.02 15.69 -17.09
CA ARG A 88 -6.06 14.34 -17.68
C ARG A 88 -5.13 13.39 -16.94
N VAL A 89 -5.64 12.25 -16.49
CA VAL A 89 -4.87 11.25 -15.75
C VAL A 89 -5.06 9.86 -16.34
N ALA A 90 -3.95 9.17 -16.56
CA ALA A 90 -3.98 7.72 -16.71
C ALA A 90 -3.82 7.05 -15.33
N VAL A 91 -4.77 6.23 -14.92
CA VAL A 91 -4.66 5.40 -13.71
C VAL A 91 -4.37 3.96 -14.14
N VAL A 92 -3.14 3.50 -13.91
CA VAL A 92 -2.71 2.16 -14.33
C VAL A 92 -2.87 1.19 -13.17
N GLY A 93 -3.81 0.26 -13.29
CA GLY A 93 -4.15 -0.69 -12.25
C GLY A 93 -5.64 -1.04 -12.22
N ALA A 94 -5.96 -2.16 -11.58
CA ALA A 94 -7.31 -2.71 -11.49
C ALA A 94 -7.71 -3.03 -10.04
N GLY A 95 -6.88 -2.69 -9.05
CA GLY A 95 -7.15 -2.93 -7.64
C GLY A 95 -7.93 -1.80 -6.96
N TYR A 96 -8.23 -1.97 -5.66
CA TYR A 96 -9.01 -1.01 -4.89
C TYR A 96 -8.43 0.42 -4.94
N ILE A 97 -7.11 0.58 -4.81
CA ILE A 97 -6.45 1.91 -4.90
C ILE A 97 -6.71 2.56 -6.26
N ALA A 98 -6.62 1.79 -7.35
CA ALA A 98 -6.84 2.31 -8.70
C ALA A 98 -8.28 2.81 -8.86
N VAL A 99 -9.24 1.99 -8.43
CA VAL A 99 -10.68 2.30 -8.49
C VAL A 99 -11.03 3.53 -7.64
N GLU A 100 -10.59 3.57 -6.38
CA GLU A 100 -10.88 4.68 -5.46
C GLU A 100 -10.30 6.00 -5.97
N LEU A 101 -9.03 6.01 -6.39
CA LEU A 101 -8.37 7.23 -6.86
C LEU A 101 -8.89 7.69 -8.22
N ALA A 102 -9.23 6.75 -9.12
CA ALA A 102 -9.92 7.07 -10.38
C ALA A 102 -11.28 7.73 -10.12
N GLY A 103 -12.08 7.15 -9.21
CA GLY A 103 -13.38 7.70 -8.83
C GLY A 103 -13.28 9.11 -8.23
N VAL A 104 -12.33 9.32 -7.30
CA VAL A 104 -12.08 10.64 -6.69
C VAL A 104 -11.66 11.68 -7.74
N LEU A 105 -10.72 11.34 -8.63
CA LEU A 105 -10.27 12.24 -9.69
C LEU A 105 -11.42 12.60 -10.65
N ASN A 106 -12.18 11.59 -11.09
CA ASN A 106 -13.31 11.78 -11.99
C ASN A 106 -14.40 12.65 -11.35
N ALA A 107 -14.77 12.39 -10.09
CA ALA A 107 -15.75 13.19 -9.35
C ALA A 107 -15.31 14.64 -9.13
N LEU A 108 -14.00 14.92 -9.11
CA LEU A 108 -13.43 16.27 -9.06
C LEU A 108 -13.34 16.93 -10.45
N GLY A 109 -13.71 16.23 -11.54
CA GLY A 109 -13.72 16.75 -12.91
C GLY A 109 -12.44 16.54 -13.71
N THR A 110 -11.54 15.66 -13.26
CA THR A 110 -10.40 15.21 -14.06
C THR A 110 -10.87 14.19 -15.10
N GLU A 111 -10.41 14.30 -16.34
CA GLU A 111 -10.58 13.26 -17.37
C GLU A 111 -9.71 12.05 -16.97
N VAL A 112 -10.34 10.92 -16.65
CA VAL A 112 -9.65 9.73 -16.16
C VAL A 112 -9.74 8.62 -17.18
N THR A 113 -8.58 8.07 -17.55
CA THR A 113 -8.48 6.81 -18.29
C THR A 113 -7.85 5.75 -17.39
N MET A 114 -8.59 4.69 -17.06
CA MET A 114 -8.06 3.53 -16.38
C MET A 114 -7.44 2.54 -17.37
N VAL A 115 -6.22 2.09 -17.09
CA VAL A 115 -5.49 1.12 -17.93
C VAL A 115 -5.34 -0.20 -17.19
N LEU A 116 -5.91 -1.25 -17.76
CA LEU A 116 -6.03 -2.57 -17.16
C LEU A 116 -5.34 -3.60 -18.05
N ARG A 117 -4.56 -4.50 -17.42
CA ARG A 117 -3.96 -5.67 -18.11
C ARG A 117 -4.98 -6.74 -18.50
N ARG A 118 -6.21 -6.65 -17.96
CA ARG A 118 -7.30 -7.62 -18.15
C ARG A 118 -8.59 -6.86 -18.43
N GLU A 119 -9.68 -7.59 -18.64
CA GLU A 119 -10.99 -7.02 -18.98
C GLU A 119 -11.72 -6.34 -17.83
N HIS A 120 -11.43 -6.69 -16.57
CA HIS A 120 -12.22 -6.22 -15.43
C HIS A 120 -11.36 -5.66 -14.30
N LEU A 121 -11.90 -4.64 -13.65
CA LEU A 121 -11.42 -4.17 -12.33
C LEU A 121 -11.78 -5.19 -11.24
N LEU A 122 -11.12 -5.06 -10.08
CA LEU A 122 -11.37 -5.84 -8.87
C LEU A 122 -11.49 -7.36 -9.12
N GLY A 123 -10.55 -7.94 -9.86
CA GLY A 123 -10.65 -9.32 -10.36
C GLY A 123 -10.84 -10.44 -9.31
N ARG A 124 -10.66 -10.16 -8.01
CA ARG A 124 -10.94 -11.09 -6.90
C ARG A 124 -12.35 -10.96 -6.31
N PHE A 125 -13.09 -9.92 -6.67
CA PHE A 125 -14.46 -9.68 -6.23
C PHE A 125 -15.44 -10.46 -7.10
N ASP A 126 -16.65 -10.64 -6.57
CA ASP A 126 -17.77 -11.24 -7.28
C ASP A 126 -18.00 -10.55 -8.64
N SER A 127 -18.34 -11.34 -9.67
CA SER A 127 -18.50 -10.85 -11.03
C SER A 127 -19.60 -9.80 -11.15
N LEU A 128 -20.72 -9.98 -10.44
CA LEU A 128 -21.82 -9.01 -10.46
C LEU A 128 -21.34 -7.66 -9.94
N VAL A 129 -20.62 -7.66 -8.82
CA VAL A 129 -20.15 -6.41 -8.19
C VAL A 129 -19.16 -5.67 -9.09
N ARG A 130 -18.16 -6.37 -9.64
CA ARG A 130 -17.14 -5.71 -10.47
C ARG A 130 -17.68 -5.27 -11.83
N GLU A 131 -18.64 -5.99 -12.41
CA GLU A 131 -19.26 -5.64 -13.69
C GLU A 131 -20.17 -4.42 -13.53
N THR A 132 -21.06 -4.43 -12.54
CA THR A 132 -21.91 -3.27 -12.23
C THR A 132 -21.07 -2.03 -11.93
N LEU A 133 -20.03 -2.15 -11.10
CA LEU A 133 -19.13 -1.02 -10.82
C LEU A 133 -18.45 -0.47 -12.09
N MET A 134 -17.97 -1.35 -12.97
CA MET A 134 -17.31 -0.92 -14.20
C MET A 134 -18.27 -0.20 -15.16
N GLU A 135 -19.52 -0.67 -15.26
CA GLU A 135 -20.59 -0.02 -16.01
C GLU A 135 -20.91 1.37 -15.45
N GLU A 136 -21.09 1.49 -14.13
CA GLU A 136 -21.39 2.76 -13.47
C GLU A 136 -20.23 3.76 -13.57
N MET A 137 -18.98 3.32 -13.40
CA MET A 137 -17.80 4.17 -13.61
C MET A 137 -17.70 4.66 -15.06
N SER A 138 -18.01 3.80 -16.04
CA SER A 138 -18.04 4.18 -17.46
C SER A 138 -19.14 5.21 -17.72
N ALA A 139 -20.34 5.00 -17.18
CA ALA A 139 -21.45 5.94 -17.27
C ALA A 139 -21.14 7.30 -16.60
N ALA A 140 -20.31 7.29 -15.56
CA ALA A 140 -19.83 8.49 -14.87
C ALA A 140 -18.68 9.21 -15.61
N GLY A 141 -18.21 8.69 -16.75
CA GLY A 141 -17.21 9.34 -17.61
C GLY A 141 -15.77 8.84 -17.44
N VAL A 142 -15.54 7.73 -16.73
CA VAL A 142 -14.21 7.09 -16.70
C VAL A 142 -14.02 6.26 -17.97
N ASP A 143 -12.94 6.53 -18.70
CA ASP A 143 -12.55 5.73 -19.85
C ASP A 143 -11.77 4.49 -19.42
N PHE A 144 -11.93 3.38 -20.16
CA PHE A 144 -11.24 2.12 -19.88
C PHE A 144 -10.43 1.65 -21.09
N LEU A 145 -9.15 1.36 -20.85
CA LEU A 145 -8.27 0.66 -21.77
C LEU A 145 -7.96 -0.72 -21.18
N THR A 146 -8.74 -1.71 -21.58
CA THR A 146 -8.57 -3.10 -21.13
C THR A 146 -7.56 -3.85 -21.99
N GLY A 147 -7.12 -5.02 -21.52
CA GLY A 147 -6.18 -5.88 -22.24
C GLY A 147 -4.84 -5.21 -22.59
N THR A 148 -4.49 -4.10 -21.92
CA THR A 148 -3.38 -3.24 -22.32
C THR A 148 -2.13 -3.56 -21.50
N HIS A 149 -1.05 -3.84 -22.22
CA HIS A 149 0.29 -4.10 -21.67
C HIS A 149 1.21 -2.95 -22.06
N LEU A 150 1.75 -2.23 -21.07
CA LEU A 150 2.60 -1.07 -21.28
C LEU A 150 4.06 -1.48 -21.41
N ALA A 151 4.74 -0.92 -22.42
CA ALA A 151 6.19 -1.00 -22.62
C ALA A 151 6.93 0.23 -22.05
N GLY A 152 6.23 1.35 -21.86
CA GLY A 152 6.82 2.54 -21.26
C GLY A 152 5.91 3.75 -21.18
N VAL A 153 6.47 4.84 -20.66
CA VAL A 153 5.88 6.18 -20.65
C VAL A 153 6.89 7.15 -21.25
N GLU A 154 6.43 8.06 -22.11
CA GLU A 154 7.28 9.06 -22.75
C GLU A 154 6.71 10.47 -22.57
N ARG A 155 7.56 11.49 -22.64
CA ARG A 155 7.13 12.89 -22.74
C ARG A 155 6.85 13.23 -24.21
N GLY A 156 5.59 13.50 -24.53
CA GLY A 156 5.19 14.11 -25.80
C GLY A 156 5.06 15.64 -25.68
N ASP A 157 4.73 16.29 -26.80
CA ASP A 157 4.65 17.76 -26.89
C ASP A 157 3.58 18.38 -25.98
N ARG A 158 2.55 17.60 -25.61
CA ARG A 158 1.34 18.08 -24.91
C ARG A 158 1.11 17.42 -23.55
N GLY A 159 2.03 16.57 -23.10
CA GLY A 159 1.91 15.78 -21.88
C GLY A 159 2.62 14.42 -21.98
N LEU A 160 2.32 13.53 -21.06
CA LEU A 160 2.81 12.15 -21.03
C LEU A 160 2.01 11.27 -22.00
N GLU A 161 2.69 10.35 -22.67
CA GLU A 161 2.08 9.32 -23.51
C GLU A 161 2.43 7.94 -22.97
N LEU A 162 1.44 7.07 -22.88
CA LEU A 162 1.63 5.66 -22.60
C LEU A 162 1.99 4.94 -23.90
N VAL A 163 3.04 4.13 -23.87
CA VAL A 163 3.47 3.27 -24.99
C VAL A 163 3.13 1.84 -24.64
N SER A 164 2.27 1.20 -25.44
CA SER A 164 1.90 -0.20 -25.31
C SER A 164 2.95 -1.12 -25.96
N GLU A 165 2.98 -2.40 -25.58
CA GLU A 165 3.87 -3.41 -26.15
C GLU A 165 3.65 -3.64 -27.66
N ASP A 166 2.45 -3.37 -28.17
CA ASP A 166 2.12 -3.40 -29.61
C ASP A 166 2.56 -2.14 -30.37
N GLY A 167 3.18 -1.17 -29.67
CA GLY A 167 3.64 0.11 -30.22
C GLY A 167 2.57 1.19 -30.30
N SER A 168 1.32 0.91 -29.90
CA SER A 168 0.27 1.93 -29.82
C SER A 168 0.61 2.97 -28.75
N ARG A 169 0.17 4.22 -28.99
CA ARG A 169 0.39 5.36 -28.09
C ARG A 169 -0.95 5.92 -27.63
N THR A 170 -1.07 6.15 -26.33
CA THR A 170 -2.27 6.74 -25.71
C THR A 170 -1.89 7.98 -24.92
N GLY A 171 -2.63 9.08 -25.12
CA GLY A 171 -2.43 10.33 -24.39
C GLY A 171 -2.96 11.54 -25.18
N PRO A 172 -2.58 12.76 -24.81
CA PRO A 172 -1.62 13.11 -23.75
C PRO A 172 -2.27 13.18 -22.36
N PHE A 173 -1.52 12.78 -21.34
CA PHE A 173 -1.88 12.87 -19.93
C PHE A 173 -1.06 13.93 -19.20
N ASP A 174 -1.63 14.57 -18.19
CA ASP A 174 -0.89 15.49 -17.32
C ASP A 174 -0.18 14.72 -16.18
N SER A 175 -0.70 13.53 -15.83
CA SER A 175 -0.11 12.63 -14.85
C SER A 175 -0.44 11.17 -15.17
N VAL A 176 0.47 10.26 -14.81
CA VAL A 176 0.27 8.81 -14.86
C VAL A 176 0.39 8.28 -13.44
N LEU A 177 -0.66 7.63 -12.93
CA LEU A 177 -0.73 7.07 -11.58
C LEU A 177 -0.54 5.55 -11.61
N TRP A 178 0.53 5.08 -10.98
CA TRP A 178 0.81 3.67 -10.76
C TRP A 178 0.06 3.14 -9.54
N ALA A 179 -0.96 2.33 -9.78
CA ALA A 179 -1.76 1.63 -8.76
C ALA A 179 -1.76 0.12 -9.03
N ILE A 180 -0.59 -0.43 -9.35
CA ILE A 180 -0.39 -1.81 -9.84
C ILE A 180 -0.10 -2.84 -8.73
N GLY A 181 -0.12 -2.41 -7.46
CA GLY A 181 0.17 -3.24 -6.30
C GLY A 181 1.13 -2.58 -5.32
N ARG A 182 1.48 -3.32 -4.27
CA ARG A 182 2.39 -2.90 -3.20
C ARG A 182 3.35 -4.03 -2.88
N ASP A 183 4.56 -3.67 -2.45
CA ASP A 183 5.60 -4.60 -2.04
C ASP A 183 5.90 -4.44 -0.54
N ALA A 184 6.23 -5.55 0.14
CA ALA A 184 6.58 -5.52 1.56
C ALA A 184 7.87 -4.72 1.83
N ASN A 185 7.92 -4.00 2.95
CA ASN A 185 9.09 -3.23 3.36
C ASN A 185 10.07 -4.07 4.18
N THR A 186 10.75 -4.98 3.49
CA THR A 186 11.78 -5.86 4.08
C THR A 186 13.21 -5.46 3.71
N GLY A 187 13.37 -4.67 2.65
CA GLY A 187 14.67 -4.14 2.22
C GLY A 187 15.30 -3.25 3.28
N GLY A 188 16.61 -3.41 3.52
CA GLY A 188 17.37 -2.60 4.49
C GLY A 188 17.16 -2.97 5.97
N LEU A 189 16.37 -4.00 6.29
CA LEU A 189 16.18 -4.48 7.66
C LEU A 189 17.25 -5.48 8.11
N ASP A 190 18.02 -6.06 7.18
CA ASP A 190 19.01 -7.12 7.44
C ASP A 190 18.41 -8.35 8.16
N LEU A 191 17.23 -8.81 7.69
CA LEU A 191 16.47 -9.92 8.29
C LEU A 191 17.29 -11.22 8.44
N ALA A 192 18.28 -11.43 7.57
CA ALA A 192 19.17 -12.58 7.64
C ALA A 192 20.00 -12.61 8.94
N ALA A 193 20.40 -11.46 9.47
CA ALA A 193 21.09 -11.37 10.77
C ALA A 193 20.22 -11.87 11.93
N ALA A 194 18.90 -11.79 11.79
CA ALA A 194 17.94 -12.32 12.75
C ALA A 194 17.53 -13.77 12.49
N GLY A 195 18.00 -14.38 11.39
CA GLY A 195 17.52 -15.70 10.93
C GLY A 195 16.08 -15.67 10.37
N VAL A 196 15.58 -14.51 9.95
CA VAL A 196 14.24 -14.37 9.34
C VAL A 196 14.35 -14.46 7.83
N GLU A 197 13.67 -15.46 7.25
CA GLU A 197 13.57 -15.63 5.80
C GLU A 197 12.38 -14.84 5.22
N THR A 198 12.53 -14.36 3.98
CA THR A 198 11.43 -13.77 3.21
C THR A 198 10.94 -14.75 2.13
N ALA A 199 9.65 -14.70 1.82
CA ALA A 199 9.11 -15.35 0.62
C ALA A 199 9.66 -14.70 -0.66
N ALA A 200 9.42 -15.34 -1.81
CA ALA A 200 9.88 -14.87 -3.12
C ALA A 200 9.33 -13.48 -3.52
N ASP A 201 8.16 -13.10 -2.98
CA ASP A 201 7.56 -11.78 -3.18
C ASP A 201 8.03 -10.73 -2.15
N GLY A 202 9.00 -11.10 -1.30
CA GLY A 202 9.59 -10.23 -0.29
C GLY A 202 8.82 -10.13 1.02
N THR A 203 7.68 -10.82 1.17
CA THR A 203 6.91 -10.86 2.42
C THR A 203 7.61 -11.69 3.50
N VAL A 204 7.30 -11.44 4.78
CA VAL A 204 7.79 -12.23 5.92
C VAL A 204 6.75 -13.29 6.28
N PRO A 205 7.00 -14.59 5.99
CA PRO A 205 6.08 -15.65 6.35
C PRO A 205 5.90 -15.75 7.86
N VAL A 206 4.66 -15.95 8.29
CA VAL A 206 4.32 -16.17 9.70
C VAL A 206 3.28 -17.26 9.88
N ASP A 207 3.38 -17.99 10.99
CA ASP A 207 2.36 -18.94 11.42
C ASP A 207 1.05 -18.24 11.86
N GLU A 208 0.02 -19.01 12.24
CA GLU A 208 -1.25 -18.49 12.77
C GLU A 208 -1.09 -17.59 14.00
N LEU A 209 0.04 -17.70 14.68
CA LEU A 209 0.43 -16.94 15.85
C LEU A 209 1.43 -15.83 15.49
N GLN A 210 1.54 -15.39 14.23
CA GLN A 210 2.37 -14.24 13.84
C GLN A 210 3.88 -14.44 14.13
N ARG A 211 4.32 -15.68 14.39
CA ARG A 211 5.72 -16.02 14.64
C ARG A 211 6.43 -16.19 13.31
N THR A 212 7.62 -15.63 13.19
CA THR A 212 8.52 -15.93 12.07
C THR A 212 9.24 -17.26 12.31
N GLY A 213 10.12 -17.66 11.39
CA GLY A 213 11.04 -18.78 11.61
C GLY A 213 12.07 -18.54 12.73
N ALA A 214 12.32 -17.27 13.09
CA ALA A 214 13.30 -16.89 14.12
C ALA A 214 12.65 -16.81 15.53
N PRO A 215 13.20 -17.49 16.55
CA PRO A 215 12.64 -17.47 17.89
C PRO A 215 12.62 -16.07 18.52
N GLY A 216 11.44 -15.62 18.95
CA GLY A 216 11.25 -14.29 19.56
C GLY A 216 11.10 -13.16 18.55
N VAL A 217 11.10 -13.46 17.24
CA VAL A 217 10.79 -12.48 16.20
C VAL A 217 9.43 -12.77 15.59
N HIS A 218 8.60 -11.73 15.53
CA HIS A 218 7.21 -11.78 15.08
C HIS A 218 7.01 -10.78 13.93
N ALA A 219 5.96 -10.96 13.12
CA ALA A 219 5.60 -9.97 12.11
C ALA A 219 4.07 -9.80 11.99
N VAL A 220 3.62 -8.56 11.76
CA VAL A 220 2.19 -8.22 11.61
C VAL A 220 1.96 -7.18 10.51
N GLY A 221 0.74 -7.16 9.97
CA GLY A 221 0.33 -6.21 8.94
C GLY A 221 0.87 -6.57 7.55
N ASP A 222 0.89 -5.59 6.65
CA ASP A 222 1.15 -5.78 5.21
C ASP A 222 2.47 -6.52 4.90
N VAL A 223 3.48 -6.39 5.76
CA VAL A 223 4.78 -7.07 5.58
C VAL A 223 4.65 -8.60 5.54
N THR A 224 3.56 -9.15 6.11
CA THR A 224 3.29 -10.60 6.15
C THR A 224 2.62 -11.16 4.91
N GLY A 225 2.15 -10.31 3.99
CA GLY A 225 1.41 -10.75 2.80
C GLY A 225 0.01 -11.32 3.07
N ARG A 226 -0.50 -11.24 4.32
CA ARG A 226 -1.90 -11.57 4.65
C ARG A 226 -2.85 -10.46 4.15
N ALA A 227 -3.99 -10.24 4.80
CA ALA A 227 -4.94 -9.20 4.38
C ALA A 227 -4.40 -7.78 4.68
N PRO A 228 -4.15 -6.92 3.67
CA PRO A 228 -3.56 -5.59 3.83
C PRO A 228 -4.61 -4.55 4.25
N LEU A 229 -5.15 -4.73 5.45
CA LEU A 229 -6.21 -3.90 6.02
C LEU A 229 -5.80 -3.40 7.39
N THR A 230 -6.00 -2.10 7.64
CA THR A 230 -5.67 -1.47 8.94
C THR A 230 -6.30 -2.21 10.14
N PRO A 231 -7.61 -2.58 10.12
CA PRO A 231 -8.20 -3.34 11.22
C PRO A 231 -7.54 -4.70 11.47
N VAL A 232 -7.07 -5.37 10.41
CA VAL A 232 -6.39 -6.67 10.51
C VAL A 232 -5.05 -6.52 11.21
N ALA A 233 -4.25 -5.53 10.82
CA ALA A 233 -2.97 -5.24 11.47
C ALA A 233 -3.16 -4.90 12.97
N ILE A 234 -4.17 -4.07 13.29
CA ILE A 234 -4.49 -3.70 14.68
C ILE A 234 -4.92 -4.93 15.49
N ALA A 235 -5.82 -5.75 14.95
CA ALA A 235 -6.33 -6.93 15.65
C ALA A 235 -5.23 -7.97 15.88
N ALA A 236 -4.42 -8.27 14.85
CA ALA A 236 -3.29 -9.19 14.96
C ALA A 236 -2.23 -8.69 15.97
N GLY A 237 -1.89 -7.39 15.94
CA GLY A 237 -0.96 -6.80 16.90
C GLY A 237 -1.46 -6.85 18.34
N ARG A 238 -2.75 -6.56 18.58
CA ARG A 238 -3.37 -6.68 19.91
C ARG A 238 -3.36 -8.13 20.41
N LYS A 239 -3.73 -9.08 19.55
CA LYS A 239 -3.72 -10.52 19.92
C LYS A 239 -2.33 -11.05 20.19
N LEU A 240 -1.32 -10.58 19.45
CA LEU A 240 0.08 -10.86 19.75
C LEU A 240 0.46 -10.33 21.14
N ALA A 241 0.10 -9.09 21.48
CA ALA A 241 0.38 -8.52 22.80
C ALA A 241 -0.36 -9.26 23.94
N ASP A 242 -1.64 -9.61 23.75
CA ASP A 242 -2.42 -10.43 24.69
C ASP A 242 -1.73 -11.78 24.97
N ARG A 243 -1.14 -12.37 23.93
CA ARG A 243 -0.42 -13.65 24.04
C ARG A 243 0.92 -13.54 24.72
N LEU A 244 1.71 -12.52 24.39
CA LEU A 244 3.05 -12.34 24.95
C LEU A 244 3.04 -11.79 26.38
N PHE A 245 2.09 -10.91 26.69
CA PHE A 245 2.11 -10.12 27.93
C PHE A 245 0.78 -10.15 28.70
N GLY A 246 -0.32 -10.56 28.08
CA GLY A 246 -1.67 -10.53 28.66
C GLY A 246 -2.17 -11.85 29.24
N GLY A 247 -1.35 -12.91 29.25
CA GLY A 247 -1.71 -14.22 29.80
C GLY A 247 -2.74 -15.00 28.96
N GLN A 248 -2.89 -14.68 27.67
CA GLN A 248 -3.82 -15.36 26.75
C GLN A 248 -3.05 -16.18 25.70
N PRO A 249 -2.55 -17.39 26.03
CA PRO A 249 -1.65 -18.16 25.16
C PRO A 249 -2.22 -18.48 23.77
N GLU A 250 -3.54 -18.60 23.66
CA GLU A 250 -4.25 -18.96 22.43
C GLU A 250 -4.75 -17.74 21.63
N ALA A 251 -4.49 -16.52 22.08
CA ALA A 251 -4.93 -15.31 21.38
C ALA A 251 -4.30 -15.25 19.98
N ARG A 252 -5.15 -15.21 18.95
CA ARG A 252 -4.76 -15.08 17.54
C ARG A 252 -5.83 -14.33 16.74
N MET A 253 -5.42 -13.79 15.59
CA MET A 253 -6.34 -13.22 14.62
C MET A 253 -6.97 -14.33 13.78
N ASP A 254 -8.29 -14.28 13.63
CA ASP A 254 -9.01 -15.07 12.64
C ASP A 254 -8.96 -14.32 11.30
N TYR A 255 -8.52 -14.99 10.24
CA TYR A 255 -8.38 -14.41 8.91
C TYR A 255 -9.54 -14.78 7.98
N ASP A 256 -10.51 -15.54 8.47
CA ASP A 256 -11.72 -15.87 7.73
C ASP A 256 -12.73 -14.73 7.81
N ASP A 257 -13.58 -14.60 6.78
CA ASP A 257 -14.73 -13.68 6.71
C ASP A 257 -14.44 -12.20 7.07
N ILE A 258 -13.22 -11.72 6.77
CA ILE A 258 -12.85 -10.32 7.03
C ILE A 258 -13.66 -9.39 6.11
N PRO A 259 -14.52 -8.50 6.66
CA PRO A 259 -15.28 -7.58 5.85
C PRO A 259 -14.37 -6.50 5.24
N SER A 260 -14.68 -6.09 4.01
CA SER A 260 -13.98 -5.00 3.33
C SER A 260 -14.96 -4.08 2.60
N VAL A 261 -14.55 -2.83 2.42
CA VAL A 261 -15.27 -1.80 1.65
C VAL A 261 -14.26 -1.16 0.71
N VAL A 262 -14.64 -0.98 -0.55
CA VAL A 262 -13.92 -0.16 -1.53
C VAL A 262 -14.69 1.15 -1.68
N PHE A 263 -14.01 2.29 -1.53
CA PHE A 263 -14.65 3.61 -1.65
C PHE A 263 -14.76 4.05 -3.13
N SER A 264 -15.47 3.25 -3.93
CA SER A 264 -15.77 3.47 -5.35
C SER A 264 -16.97 4.42 -5.58
N HIS A 265 -17.48 4.54 -6.82
CA HIS A 265 -18.59 5.44 -7.16
C HIS A 265 -19.58 4.84 -8.19
N PRO A 266 -20.73 4.35 -7.68
CA PRO A 266 -20.71 3.33 -6.64
C PRO A 266 -20.00 2.07 -7.13
#